data_AF-A0A8T1P4G1-F1
#
_entry.id   AF-A0A8T1P4G1-F1
#
_cell.length_a   1.000
_cell.length_b   1.000
_cell.length_c   1.000
_cell.angle_alpha   90.00
_cell.angle_beta   90.00
_cell.angle_gamma   90.00
#
_symmetry.space_group_name_H-M   'P 1'
#
loop_
_entity.id
_entity.type
_entity.pdbx_description
1 polymer ?
#
loop_
_entity_poly.entity_id
_entity_poly.type
_entity_poly.pdbx_seq_one_letter_code
_entity_poly.pdbx_strand_id
1 'polypeptide(L)'
;MPTPSSPSPPNVSPKSAFFMTNKKNTASASASKFDEDALLPTPLKALSSISDLKDLASSRLDHLKHHIDHSHSEILKDLDASQSRLHKRFKIQTQACQQVMDEAEKEYKKMFERISESREAMKASYAEFMADAQASATRASKTSITELSQSYEKSMDALRSRFGIPST
;
A
#
# COMPACT_ATOMS: atom_id res chain seq x y z
N MET A 1 35.86 -20.90 -27.12
CA MET A 1 35.79 -20.76 -25.65
C MET A 1 34.37 -20.30 -25.31
N PRO A 2 33.58 -21.08 -24.56
CA PRO A 2 32.16 -20.82 -24.39
C PRO A 2 31.90 -19.77 -23.30
N THR A 3 30.94 -18.88 -23.58
CA THR A 3 30.40 -17.86 -22.67
C THR A 3 29.51 -18.50 -21.61
N PRO A 4 29.63 -18.16 -20.31
CA PRO A 4 28.66 -18.58 -19.31
C PRO A 4 27.42 -17.66 -19.40
N SER A 5 26.29 -18.27 -19.72
CA SER A 5 24.96 -17.66 -19.64
C SER A 5 24.59 -17.44 -18.16
N SER A 6 24.25 -16.20 -17.84
CA SER A 6 23.77 -15.79 -16.52
C SER A 6 22.34 -16.31 -16.29
N PRO A 7 21.99 -16.83 -15.10
CA PRO A 7 20.64 -17.32 -14.83
C PRO A 7 19.68 -16.15 -14.54
N SER A 8 18.56 -16.09 -15.28
CA SER A 8 17.46 -15.16 -15.03
C SER A 8 16.86 -15.34 -13.62
N PRO A 9 16.47 -14.26 -12.92
CA PRO A 9 15.81 -14.37 -11.63
C PRO A 9 14.36 -14.89 -11.77
N PRO A 10 13.86 -15.65 -10.79
CA PRO A 10 12.50 -16.17 -10.81
C PRO A 10 11.48 -15.04 -10.68
N ASN A 11 10.55 -14.98 -11.64
CA ASN A 11 9.38 -14.12 -11.62
C ASN A 11 8.46 -14.55 -10.46
N VAL A 12 8.66 -13.96 -9.29
CA VAL A 12 7.75 -14.09 -8.16
C VAL A 12 6.62 -13.09 -8.32
N SER A 13 5.61 -13.51 -9.07
CA SER A 13 4.30 -12.87 -9.13
C SER A 13 3.71 -12.76 -7.71
N PRO A 14 3.29 -11.57 -7.23
CA PRO A 14 2.63 -11.47 -5.94
C PRO A 14 1.28 -12.18 -5.99
N LYS A 15 1.18 -13.32 -5.29
CA LYS A 15 -0.09 -13.96 -4.94
C LYS A 15 -0.99 -12.91 -4.27
N SER A 16 -2.03 -12.46 -4.97
CA SER A 16 -3.12 -11.70 -4.37
C SER A 16 -3.90 -12.63 -3.45
N ALA A 17 -3.50 -12.69 -2.19
CA ALA A 17 -4.23 -13.41 -1.17
C ALA A 17 -5.16 -12.43 -0.43
N PHE A 18 -6.32 -12.97 -0.08
CA PHE A 18 -7.30 -12.46 0.89
C PHE A 18 -8.31 -11.42 0.40
N PHE A 19 -9.47 -11.91 -0.06
CA PHE A 19 -10.75 -11.64 0.61
C PHE A 19 -11.68 -12.85 0.44
N MET A 20 -11.51 -13.88 1.27
CA MET A 20 -12.60 -14.80 1.59
C MET A 20 -13.16 -14.40 2.94
N THR A 21 -14.35 -13.81 2.95
CA THR A 21 -15.21 -13.79 4.13
C THR A 21 -16.57 -14.35 3.74
N ASN A 22 -16.66 -15.69 3.74
CA ASN A 22 -17.93 -16.33 3.99
C ASN A 22 -18.25 -16.09 5.47
N LYS A 23 -19.18 -15.17 5.76
CA LYS A 23 -19.87 -15.15 7.04
C LYS A 23 -21.37 -15.10 6.79
N LYS A 24 -21.96 -16.29 6.93
CA LYS A 24 -23.39 -16.54 7.07
C LYS A 24 -23.88 -15.68 8.25
N ASN A 25 -24.60 -14.59 7.98
CA ASN A 25 -25.33 -13.88 9.02
C ASN A 25 -26.63 -14.62 9.28
N THR A 26 -26.53 -15.71 10.04
CA THR A 26 -27.61 -16.18 10.89
C THR A 26 -27.40 -15.54 12.25
N ALA A 27 -28.14 -14.47 12.55
CA ALA A 27 -28.51 -14.12 13.92
C ALA A 27 -29.56 -13.01 13.92
N SER A 28 -30.70 -13.37 14.50
CA SER A 28 -31.62 -12.50 15.22
C SER A 28 -32.06 -11.25 14.48
N ALA A 29 -33.03 -11.42 13.58
CA ALA A 29 -34.18 -10.54 13.71
C ALA A 29 -34.68 -10.74 15.15
N SER A 30 -34.33 -9.81 16.04
CA SER A 30 -35.18 -9.49 17.18
C SER A 30 -36.46 -8.94 16.55
N ALA A 31 -37.26 -9.84 15.97
CA ALA A 31 -38.68 -9.64 15.93
C ALA A 31 -39.00 -9.36 17.40
N SER A 32 -39.31 -8.10 17.70
CA SER A 32 -40.10 -7.80 18.86
C SER A 32 -41.22 -8.82 18.81
N LYS A 33 -41.17 -9.83 19.66
CA LYS A 33 -42.35 -10.59 19.98
C LYS A 33 -43.26 -9.52 20.55
N PHE A 34 -44.12 -8.98 19.69
CA PHE A 34 -45.36 -8.45 20.19
C PHE A 34 -45.98 -9.66 20.87
N ASP A 35 -45.82 -9.71 22.19
CA ASP A 35 -46.77 -10.43 23.02
C ASP A 35 -48.10 -9.69 22.81
N GLU A 36 -48.75 -10.04 21.71
CA GLU A 36 -50.18 -9.82 21.48
C GLU A 36 -51.01 -10.58 22.54
N ASP A 37 -50.35 -11.30 23.46
CA ASP A 37 -50.95 -11.97 24.61
C ASP A 37 -51.04 -11.11 25.88
N ALA A 38 -50.48 -9.90 25.90
CA ALA A 38 -50.59 -9.02 27.07
C ALA A 38 -51.90 -8.19 27.11
N LEU A 39 -52.76 -8.28 26.08
CA LEU A 39 -53.99 -7.49 26.05
C LEU A 39 -55.13 -8.07 26.89
N LEU A 40 -55.09 -9.35 27.30
CA LEU A 40 -56.10 -9.97 28.16
C LEU A 40 -55.54 -11.17 28.95
N PRO A 41 -55.51 -11.06 30.29
CA PRO A 41 -56.24 -12.05 31.07
C PRO A 41 -56.95 -11.35 32.22
N THR A 42 -58.16 -10.87 31.99
CA THR A 42 -59.07 -10.60 33.11
C THR A 42 -60.42 -11.15 32.74
N PRO A 43 -61.02 -12.04 33.55
CA PRO A 43 -62.35 -12.55 33.28
C PRO A 43 -63.29 -11.35 33.19
N LEU A 44 -63.90 -11.13 32.02
CA LEU A 44 -64.96 -10.14 31.78
C LEU A 44 -66.21 -10.38 32.67
N LYS A 45 -66.15 -11.31 33.62
CA LYS A 45 -67.27 -11.83 34.41
C LYS A 45 -67.63 -10.99 35.64
N ALA A 46 -66.95 -9.88 35.93
CA ALA A 46 -67.32 -9.04 37.09
C ALA A 46 -67.03 -7.53 36.91
N LEU A 47 -67.13 -6.98 35.70
CA LEU A 47 -67.28 -5.52 35.54
C LEU A 47 -68.73 -5.15 35.86
N SER A 48 -69.08 -5.17 37.15
CA SER A 48 -70.45 -4.97 37.63
C SER A 48 -70.77 -3.49 37.87
N SER A 49 -69.75 -2.63 37.89
CA SER A 49 -69.86 -1.20 38.13
C SER A 49 -69.12 -0.35 37.09
N ILE A 50 -69.59 0.88 36.89
CA ILE A 50 -68.92 1.91 36.08
C ILE A 50 -67.50 2.19 36.59
N SER A 51 -67.26 2.05 37.91
CA SER A 51 -65.92 2.25 38.48
C SER A 51 -64.93 1.20 37.98
N ASP A 52 -65.32 -0.07 37.94
CA ASP A 52 -64.44 -1.16 37.49
C ASP A 52 -63.99 -0.95 36.04
N LEU A 53 -64.90 -0.45 35.19
CA LEU A 53 -64.58 -0.10 33.81
C LEU A 53 -63.60 1.08 33.72
N LYS A 54 -63.78 2.11 34.55
CA LYS A 54 -62.87 3.26 34.61
C LYS A 54 -61.49 2.85 35.07
N ASP A 55 -61.40 1.96 36.07
CA ASP A 55 -60.13 1.49 36.62
C ASP A 55 -59.40 0.59 35.60
N LEU A 56 -60.13 -0.27 34.88
CA LEU A 56 -59.59 -1.04 33.76
C LEU A 56 -59.10 -0.13 32.62
N ALA A 57 -59.89 0.87 32.22
CA ALA A 57 -59.50 1.82 31.18
C ALA A 57 -58.25 2.62 31.57
N SER A 58 -58.18 3.06 32.84
CA SER A 58 -57.01 3.76 33.39
C SER A 58 -55.77 2.87 33.40
N SER A 59 -55.91 1.62 33.87
CA SER A 59 -54.82 0.64 33.86
C SER A 59 -54.29 0.34 32.45
N ARG A 60 -55.17 0.19 31.45
CA ARG A 60 -54.76 0.00 30.06
C ARG A 60 -54.04 1.23 29.49
N LEU A 61 -54.50 2.44 29.84
CA LEU A 61 -53.86 3.68 29.44
C LEU A 61 -52.46 3.82 30.05
N ASP A 62 -52.32 3.55 31.35
CA ASP A 62 -51.04 3.60 32.06
C ASP A 62 -50.07 2.55 31.51
N HIS A 63 -50.55 1.32 31.24
CA HIS A 63 -49.75 0.30 30.60
C HIS A 63 -49.24 0.72 29.22
N LEU A 64 -50.13 1.26 28.38
CA LEU A 64 -49.76 1.75 27.05
C LEU A 64 -48.72 2.87 27.13
N LYS A 65 -48.89 3.81 28.06
CA LYS A 65 -47.92 4.89 28.30
C LYS A 65 -46.55 4.33 28.67
N HIS A 66 -46.48 3.45 29.65
CA HIS A 66 -45.22 2.83 30.06
C HIS A 66 -44.58 2.01 28.94
N HIS A 67 -45.39 1.30 28.14
CA HIS A 67 -44.91 0.56 26.99
C HIS A 67 -44.30 1.47 25.92
N ILE A 68 -44.95 2.60 25.61
CA ILE A 68 -44.44 3.60 24.66
C ILE A 68 -43.14 4.22 25.19
N ASP A 69 -43.11 4.63 26.46
CA ASP A 69 -41.92 5.23 27.08
C ASP A 69 -40.73 4.25 27.07
N HIS A 70 -40.99 2.98 27.40
CA HIS A 70 -40.00 1.92 27.33
C HIS A 70 -39.49 1.72 25.90
N SER A 71 -40.40 1.59 24.92
CA SER A 71 -40.05 1.41 23.51
C SER A 71 -39.19 2.57 22.98
N HIS A 72 -39.58 3.83 23.28
CA HIS A 72 -38.81 5.00 22.89
C HIS A 72 -37.41 5.02 23.52
N SER A 73 -37.31 4.71 24.81
CA SER A 73 -36.02 4.61 25.51
C SER A 73 -35.10 3.57 24.85
N GLU A 74 -35.62 2.39 24.54
CA GLU A 74 -34.83 1.33 23.91
C GLU A 74 -34.38 1.71 22.48
N ILE A 75 -35.26 2.30 21.67
CA ILE A 75 -34.90 2.79 20.32
C ILE A 75 -33.78 3.82 20.40
N LEU A 76 -33.83 4.75 21.36
CA LEU A 76 -32.80 5.77 21.53
C LEU A 76 -31.46 5.17 21.96
N LYS A 77 -31.46 4.20 22.88
CA LYS A 77 -30.23 3.49 23.30
C LYS A 77 -29.61 2.73 22.14
N ASP A 78 -30.43 2.04 21.34
CA ASP A 78 -29.96 1.30 20.18
C ASP A 78 -29.39 2.22 19.10
N LEU A 79 -30.03 3.37 18.87
CA LEU A 79 -29.55 4.40 17.96
C LEU A 79 -28.17 4.92 18.40
N ASP A 80 -28.02 5.33 19.66
CA ASP A 80 -26.76 5.83 20.21
C ASP A 80 -25.66 4.76 20.17
N ALA A 81 -25.98 3.52 20.54
CA ALA A 81 -25.05 2.41 20.48
C ALA A 81 -24.62 2.11 19.02
N SER A 82 -25.54 2.21 18.06
CA SER A 82 -25.24 2.03 16.64
C SER A 82 -24.33 3.14 16.11
N GLN A 83 -24.58 4.39 16.48
CA GLN A 83 -23.78 5.55 16.11
C GLN A 83 -22.38 5.46 16.70
N SER A 84 -22.26 5.10 17.98
CA SER A 84 -20.98 4.88 18.66
C SER A 84 -20.15 3.79 17.98
N ARG A 85 -20.77 2.65 17.61
CA ARG A 85 -20.10 1.57 16.87
C ARG A 85 -19.66 2.02 15.48
N LEU A 86 -20.51 2.74 14.76
CA LEU A 86 -20.21 3.25 13.41
C LEU A 86 -19.06 4.25 13.45
N HIS A 87 -19.12 5.23 14.36
CA HIS A 87 -18.09 6.23 14.55
C HIS A 87 -16.73 5.59 14.89
N LYS A 88 -16.73 4.57 15.77
CA LYS A 88 -15.50 3.82 16.09
C LYS A 88 -14.92 3.11 14.86
N ARG A 89 -15.75 2.44 14.06
CA ARG A 89 -15.31 1.76 12.84
C ARG A 89 -14.76 2.75 11.81
N PHE A 90 -15.46 3.87 11.62
CA PHE A 90 -15.04 4.92 10.71
C PHE A 90 -13.68 5.48 11.13
N LYS A 91 -13.50 5.81 12.42
CA LYS A 91 -12.22 6.29 12.94
C LYS A 91 -11.07 5.31 12.69
N ILE A 92 -11.28 4.02 12.96
CA ILE A 92 -10.26 2.97 12.71
C ILE A 92 -9.93 2.89 11.21
N GLN A 93 -10.95 2.91 10.36
CA GLN A 93 -10.76 2.84 8.91
C GLN A 93 -10.00 4.07 8.39
N THR A 94 -10.39 5.28 8.80
CA THR A 94 -9.70 6.51 8.40
C THR A 94 -8.24 6.50 8.83
N GLN A 95 -7.95 6.06 10.07
CA GLN A 95 -6.57 5.93 10.54
C GLN A 95 -5.78 4.90 9.74
N ALA A 96 -6.37 3.75 9.41
CA ALA A 96 -5.73 2.73 8.60
C ALA A 96 -5.44 3.23 7.17
N CYS A 97 -6.40 3.94 6.56
CA CYS A 97 -6.20 4.57 5.25
C CYS A 97 -5.08 5.60 5.27
N GLN A 98 -5.03 6.45 6.31
CA GLN A 98 -3.95 7.42 6.48
C GLN A 98 -2.59 6.73 6.59
N GLN A 99 -2.48 5.69 7.42
CA GLN A 99 -1.24 4.95 7.61
C GLN A 99 -0.74 4.30 6.31
N VAL A 100 -1.65 3.72 5.51
CA VAL A 100 -1.29 3.13 4.21
C VAL A 100 -0.79 4.19 3.24
N MET A 101 -1.43 5.36 3.21
CA MET A 101 -1.01 6.47 2.37
C MET A 101 0.38 6.99 2.76
N ASP A 102 0.64 7.16 4.06
CA ASP A 102 1.93 7.62 4.58
C ASP A 102 3.06 6.63 4.25
N GLU A 103 2.82 5.32 4.42
CA GLU A 103 3.83 4.30 4.10
C GLU A 103 4.07 4.21 2.58
N ALA A 104 3.02 4.33 1.76
CA ALA A 104 3.16 4.35 0.31
C ALA A 104 3.98 5.55 -0.18
N GLU A 105 3.74 6.74 0.39
CA GLU A 105 4.52 7.94 0.06
C GLU A 105 5.99 7.79 0.46
N LYS A 106 6.24 7.24 1.66
CA LYS A 106 7.58 6.97 2.17
C LYS A 106 8.35 5.99 1.29
N GLU A 107 7.74 4.86 0.91
CA GLU A 107 8.38 3.87 0.04
C GLU A 107 8.58 4.41 -1.39
N TYR A 108 7.64 5.22 -1.89
CA TYR A 108 7.81 5.93 -3.16
C TYR A 108 9.05 6.85 -3.13
N LYS A 109 9.18 7.70 -2.09
CA LYS A 109 10.33 8.60 -1.92
C LYS A 109 11.65 7.82 -1.88
N LYS A 110 11.72 6.77 -1.07
CA LYS A 110 12.90 5.90 -0.96
C LYS A 110 13.26 5.21 -2.28
N MET A 111 12.27 4.77 -3.04
CA MET A 111 12.50 4.17 -4.36
C MET A 111 13.01 5.22 -5.35
N PHE A 112 12.40 6.41 -5.34
CA PHE A 112 12.81 7.52 -6.20
C PHE A 112 14.25 7.96 -5.92
N GLU A 113 14.63 8.13 -4.65
CA GLU A 113 15.99 8.45 -4.22
C GLU A 113 16.99 7.41 -4.74
N ARG A 114 16.74 6.11 -4.52
CA ARG A 114 17.61 5.05 -5.04
C ARG A 114 17.78 5.07 -6.56
N ILE A 115 16.69 5.30 -7.31
CA ILE A 115 16.76 5.38 -8.77
C ILE A 115 17.58 6.60 -9.19
N SER A 116 17.37 7.74 -8.54
CA SER A 116 18.10 8.98 -8.81
C SER A 116 19.59 8.81 -8.53
N GLU A 117 19.95 8.27 -7.36
CA GLU A 117 21.34 8.00 -6.97
C GLU A 117 22.02 7.03 -7.94
N SER A 118 21.36 5.93 -8.28
CA SER A 118 21.87 4.94 -9.24
C SER A 118 22.11 5.55 -10.63
N ARG A 119 21.18 6.39 -11.08
CA ARG A 119 21.31 7.11 -12.35
C ARG A 119 22.51 8.05 -12.35
N GLU A 120 22.68 8.85 -11.30
CA GLU A 120 23.80 9.79 -11.24
C GLU A 120 25.14 9.07 -11.08
N ALA A 121 25.19 7.97 -10.31
CA ALA A 121 26.38 7.12 -10.21
C ALA A 121 26.77 6.50 -11.57
N MET A 122 25.78 6.00 -12.32
CA MET A 122 26.01 5.46 -13.67
C MET A 122 26.53 6.52 -14.64
N LYS A 123 25.94 7.72 -14.59
CA LYS A 123 26.38 8.85 -15.41
C LYS A 123 27.81 9.26 -15.08
N ALA A 124 28.16 9.33 -13.79
CA ALA A 124 29.51 9.66 -13.34
C ALA A 124 30.52 8.59 -13.79
N SER A 125 30.22 7.31 -13.57
CA SER A 125 31.09 6.20 -13.98
C SER A 125 31.28 6.13 -15.50
N TYR A 126 30.23 6.41 -16.28
CA TYR A 126 30.35 6.48 -17.73
C TYR A 126 31.25 7.64 -18.19
N ALA A 127 31.13 8.81 -17.55
CA ALA A 127 31.99 9.95 -17.86
C ALA A 127 33.47 9.66 -17.55
N GLU A 128 33.75 9.01 -16.41
CA GLU A 128 35.09 8.57 -16.04
C GLU A 128 35.65 7.54 -17.06
N PHE A 129 34.85 6.52 -17.40
CA PHE A 129 35.22 5.54 -18.42
C PHE A 129 35.57 6.18 -19.77
N MET A 130 34.78 7.15 -20.22
CA MET A 130 35.04 7.85 -21.48
C MET A 130 36.32 8.68 -21.42
N ALA A 131 36.59 9.34 -20.28
CA ALA A 131 37.83 10.08 -20.07
C ALA A 131 39.05 9.15 -20.08
N ASP A 132 38.97 8.00 -19.42
CA ASP A 132 40.03 6.99 -19.40
C ASP A 132 40.28 6.37 -20.77
N ALA A 133 39.21 6.05 -21.51
CA ALA A 133 39.30 5.53 -22.87
C ALA A 133 40.00 6.55 -23.79
N GLN A 134 39.63 7.83 -23.70
CA GLN A 134 40.28 8.90 -24.47
C GLN A 134 41.75 9.06 -24.08
N ALA A 135 42.07 9.08 -22.78
CA ALA A 135 43.42 9.21 -22.28
C ALA A 135 44.30 8.02 -22.72
N SER A 136 43.75 6.81 -22.68
CA SER A 136 44.41 5.58 -23.12
C SER A 136 44.68 5.60 -24.63
N ALA A 137 43.68 5.92 -25.45
CA ALA A 137 43.83 6.04 -26.90
C ALA A 137 44.87 7.11 -27.27
N THR A 138 44.81 8.28 -26.65
CA THR A 138 45.77 9.37 -26.87
C THR A 138 47.20 8.93 -26.53
N ARG A 139 47.37 8.24 -25.40
CA ARG A 139 48.67 7.70 -24.97
C ARG A 139 49.20 6.68 -25.97
N ALA A 140 48.37 5.72 -26.38
CA ALA A 140 48.73 4.70 -27.36
C ALA A 140 49.16 5.35 -28.69
N SER A 141 48.37 6.28 -29.24
CA SER A 141 48.73 6.99 -30.47
C SER A 141 50.04 7.77 -30.33
N LYS A 142 50.24 8.49 -29.22
CA LYS A 142 51.48 9.25 -28.98
C LYS A 142 52.71 8.34 -28.91
N THR A 143 52.60 7.21 -28.21
CA THR A 143 53.68 6.22 -28.12
C THR A 143 53.99 5.63 -29.50
N SER A 144 52.97 5.17 -30.24
CA SER A 144 53.17 4.60 -31.57
C SER A 144 53.80 5.59 -32.56
N ILE A 145 53.42 6.86 -32.52
CA ILE A 145 54.04 7.91 -33.35
C ILE A 145 55.53 8.06 -32.99
N THR A 146 55.85 8.08 -31.70
CA THR A 146 57.24 8.24 -31.24
C THR A 146 58.10 7.04 -31.61
N GLU A 147 57.59 5.82 -31.41
CA GLU A 147 58.27 4.58 -31.78
C GLU A 147 58.50 4.49 -33.29
N LEU A 148 57.51 4.88 -34.09
CA LEU A 148 57.62 4.92 -35.55
C LEU A 148 58.69 5.93 -36.00
N SER A 149 58.72 7.13 -35.43
CA SER A 149 59.76 8.13 -35.71
C SER A 149 61.15 7.62 -35.39
N GLN A 150 61.35 7.03 -34.20
CA GLN A 150 62.64 6.45 -33.81
C GLN A 150 63.07 5.29 -34.72
N SER A 151 62.11 4.45 -35.16
CA SER A 151 62.38 3.36 -36.09
C SER A 151 62.84 3.88 -37.46
N TYR A 152 62.21 4.95 -37.95
CA TYR A 152 62.58 5.60 -39.20
C TYR A 152 63.98 6.22 -39.13
N GLU A 153 64.29 6.95 -38.06
CA GLU A 153 65.63 7.52 -37.82
C GLU A 153 66.70 6.43 -37.82
N LYS A 154 66.50 5.35 -37.04
CA LYS A 154 67.42 4.20 -37.03
C LYS A 154 67.61 3.56 -38.41
N SER A 155 66.54 3.46 -39.19
CA SER A 155 66.59 2.89 -40.54
C SER A 155 67.35 3.79 -41.51
N MET A 156 67.20 5.12 -41.40
CA MET A 156 67.98 6.08 -42.18
C MET A 156 69.47 6.02 -41.83
N ASP A 157 69.81 5.98 -40.54
CA ASP A 157 71.21 5.88 -40.10
C ASP A 157 71.87 4.59 -40.59
N ALA A 158 71.15 3.47 -40.54
CA ALA A 158 71.61 2.20 -41.09
C ALA A 158 71.88 2.28 -42.60
N LEU A 159 71.03 3.00 -43.35
CA LEU A 159 71.22 3.22 -44.78
C LEU A 159 72.45 4.09 -45.05
N ARG A 160 72.60 5.22 -44.35
CA ARG A 160 73.76 6.11 -44.49
C ARG A 160 75.07 5.39 -44.22
N SER A 161 75.11 4.59 -43.15
CA SER A 161 76.25 3.75 -42.78
C SER A 161 76.66 2.80 -43.91
N ARG A 162 75.70 2.13 -44.58
CA ARG A 162 75.98 1.24 -45.72
C ARG A 162 76.58 1.95 -46.93
N PHE A 163 76.28 3.22 -47.14
CA PHE A 163 76.77 4.00 -48.28
C PHE A 163 77.94 4.93 -47.95
N GLY A 164 78.50 4.86 -46.73
CA GLY A 164 79.64 5.68 -46.31
C GLY A 164 79.32 7.17 -46.16
N ILE A 165 78.05 7.53 -45.99
CA ILE A 165 77.60 8.91 -45.80
C ILE A 165 77.73 9.24 -44.30
N PRO A 166 78.47 10.30 -43.91
CA PRO A 166 78.56 10.70 -42.51
C PRO A 166 77.18 11.04 -41.94
N SER A 167 76.90 10.64 -40.69
CA SER A 167 75.70 11.11 -40.01
C SER A 167 75.85 12.59 -39.67
N THR A 168 74.79 13.36 -39.89
CA THR A 168 74.72 14.83 -39.70
C THR A 168 74.10 15.16 -38.36
#